data_AF-A0A830HD32-F1
#
_entry.id   AF-A0A830HD32-F1
#
_cell.length_a   1.000
_cell.length_b   1.000
_cell.length_c   1.000
_cell.angle_alpha   90.00
_cell.angle_beta   90.00
_cell.angle_gamma   90.00
#
_symmetry.space_group_name_H-M   'P 1'
#
loop_
_entity.id
_entity.type
_entity.pdbx_description
1 polymer ?
#
loop_
_entity_poly.entity_id
_entity_poly.type
_entity_poly.pdbx_seq_one_letter_code
_entity_poly.pdbx_strand_id
1 'polypeptide(L)'
;MMALRAPSRSVAVRSTPRAVRANAMQVWPINEKKYENMSFLPPLSNQEIAKQVQYLVNNGWVPCVEFANQEDGFAIGGNSANVMSPGYYDNRYWTMYKLPMYGCTDPGQVLEEIYNCKMENPGCFVRLLGFDNVRQVQCAGLIIVRPDQGAAPMGGGYSAPPQQMAPPPPPPPAAPTYNYSW
;
A
#
# COMPACT_ATOMS: atom_id res chain seq x y z
N MET A 1 -12.82 18.52 83.23
CA MET A 1 -12.30 17.87 82.01
C MET A 1 -13.42 17.83 80.98
N MET A 2 -13.36 18.64 79.92
CA MET A 2 -14.27 18.56 78.76
C MET A 2 -13.41 18.67 77.50
N ALA A 3 -13.34 17.58 76.73
CA ALA A 3 -12.64 17.53 75.47
C ALA A 3 -13.61 17.95 74.34
N LEU A 4 -13.29 19.05 73.66
CA LEU A 4 -14.01 19.47 72.45
C LEU A 4 -13.59 18.58 71.29
N ARG A 5 -14.52 17.78 70.75
CA ARG A 5 -14.32 17.00 69.52
C ARG A 5 -14.94 17.76 68.35
N ALA A 6 -14.14 18.08 67.34
CA ALA A 6 -14.61 18.77 66.12
C ALA A 6 -15.53 17.86 65.28
N PRO A 7 -16.53 18.42 64.57
CA PRO A 7 -17.45 17.62 63.78
C PRO A 7 -16.76 17.09 62.51
N SER A 8 -16.82 15.77 62.30
CA SER A 8 -16.36 15.15 61.06
C SER A 8 -17.37 15.42 59.93
N ARG A 9 -16.98 16.17 58.90
CA ARG A 9 -17.75 16.26 57.65
C ARG A 9 -17.52 15.01 56.82
N SER A 10 -18.57 14.29 56.47
CA SER A 10 -18.53 13.27 55.43
C SER A 10 -18.50 13.95 54.06
N VAL A 11 -17.55 13.54 53.21
CA VAL A 11 -17.52 13.95 51.80
C VAL A 11 -18.28 12.89 51.01
N ALA A 12 -19.36 13.28 50.32
CA ALA A 12 -20.06 12.39 49.41
C ALA A 12 -19.20 12.15 48.16
N VAL A 13 -18.71 10.92 47.97
CA VAL A 13 -18.06 10.51 46.72
C VAL A 13 -19.14 10.42 45.64
N ARG A 14 -19.06 11.31 44.64
CA ARG A 14 -19.96 11.29 43.49
C ARG A 14 -19.60 10.08 42.63
N SER A 15 -20.52 9.13 42.46
CA SER A 15 -20.33 8.02 41.53
C SER A 15 -20.26 8.57 40.11
N THR A 16 -19.21 8.20 39.38
CA THR A 16 -19.08 8.53 37.95
C THR A 16 -20.19 7.82 37.17
N PRO A 17 -21.02 8.53 36.38
CA PRO A 17 -22.24 7.97 35.77
C PRO A 17 -21.99 7.00 34.62
N ARG A 18 -20.74 6.67 34.30
CA ARG A 18 -20.40 5.70 33.25
C ARG A 18 -19.42 4.70 33.81
N ALA A 19 -19.93 3.56 34.28
CA ALA A 19 -19.09 2.38 34.38
C ALA A 19 -18.47 2.15 33.00
N VAL A 20 -17.14 2.23 32.89
CA VAL A 20 -16.43 1.75 31.71
C VAL A 20 -16.81 0.28 31.61
N ARG A 21 -17.70 -0.06 30.65
CA ARG A 21 -18.08 -1.46 30.45
C ARG A 21 -16.80 -2.20 30.11
N ALA A 22 -16.52 -3.33 30.77
CA ALA A 22 -15.34 -4.14 30.46
C ALA A 22 -15.24 -4.47 28.95
N ASN A 23 -16.38 -4.57 28.27
CA ASN A 23 -16.51 -4.78 26.82
C ASN A 23 -16.25 -3.52 25.96
N ALA A 24 -15.89 -2.38 26.55
CA ALA A 24 -15.57 -1.15 25.81
C ALA A 24 -14.09 -1.08 25.39
N MET A 25 -13.25 -1.97 25.92
CA MET A 25 -11.86 -2.12 25.51
C MET A 25 -11.79 -3.19 24.43
N GLN A 26 -11.27 -2.82 23.25
CA GLN A 26 -11.04 -3.74 22.15
C GLN A 26 -9.59 -4.24 22.21
N VAL A 27 -9.39 -5.52 21.88
CA VAL A 27 -8.07 -6.13 21.77
C VAL A 27 -7.74 -6.27 20.29
N TRP A 28 -6.52 -5.89 19.91
CA TRP A 28 -6.05 -6.02 18.54
C TRP A 28 -5.90 -7.50 18.15
N PRO A 29 -6.32 -7.92 16.95
CA PRO A 29 -6.25 -9.31 16.51
C PRO A 29 -4.81 -9.79 16.27
N ILE A 30 -4.58 -11.09 16.51
CA ILE A 30 -3.25 -11.72 16.43
C ILE A 30 -2.84 -12.03 14.98
N ASN A 31 -3.80 -12.37 14.12
CA ASN A 31 -3.55 -12.86 12.75
C ASN A 31 -3.89 -11.81 11.69
N GLU A 32 -3.43 -10.57 11.88
CA GLU A 32 -3.67 -9.47 10.93
C GLU A 32 -2.36 -8.90 10.40
N LYS A 33 -1.73 -9.66 9.49
CA LYS A 33 -0.50 -9.22 8.81
C LYS A 33 -0.76 -7.97 7.96
N LYS A 34 0.28 -7.15 7.83
CA LYS A 34 0.24 -5.84 7.17
C LYS A 34 1.22 -5.79 6.01
N TYR A 35 0.99 -4.84 5.12
CA TYR A 35 1.62 -4.73 3.81
C TYR A 35 2.09 -3.30 3.54
N GLU A 36 2.64 -2.66 4.58
CA GLU A 36 3.07 -1.26 4.55
C GLU A 36 1.92 -0.26 4.27
N ASN A 37 2.18 0.77 3.48
CA ASN A 37 1.28 1.89 3.23
C ASN A 37 -0.12 1.42 2.80
N MET A 38 -1.15 2.08 3.35
CA MET A 38 -2.58 1.80 3.16
C MET A 38 -3.10 0.44 3.67
N SER A 39 -2.26 -0.45 4.20
CA SER A 39 -2.68 -1.80 4.62
C SER A 39 -3.48 -1.87 5.94
N PHE A 40 -3.59 -0.76 6.67
CA PHE A 40 -4.48 -0.62 7.83
C PHE A 40 -5.88 -0.10 7.46
N LEU A 41 -6.06 0.37 6.22
CA LEU A 41 -7.35 0.80 5.72
C LEU A 41 -8.18 -0.43 5.29
N PRO A 42 -9.51 -0.27 5.14
CA PRO A 42 -10.31 -1.25 4.41
C PRO A 42 -9.72 -1.55 3.03
N PRO A 43 -9.99 -2.74 2.46
CA PRO A 43 -9.54 -3.08 1.11
C PRO A 43 -10.00 -2.00 0.11
N LEU A 44 -9.07 -1.50 -0.70
CA LEU A 44 -9.37 -0.46 -1.67
C LEU A 44 -10.28 -1.00 -2.77
N SER A 45 -11.31 -0.24 -3.11
CA SER A 45 -12.13 -0.48 -4.29
C SER A 45 -11.34 -0.20 -5.57
N ASN A 46 -11.81 -0.73 -6.71
CA ASN A 46 -11.21 -0.46 -8.02
C ASN A 46 -11.13 1.05 -8.32
N GLN A 47 -12.12 1.82 -7.89
CA GLN A 47 -12.14 3.28 -8.08
C GLN A 47 -11.08 3.98 -7.22
N GLU A 48 -10.83 3.51 -6.00
CA GLU A 48 -9.78 4.04 -5.14
C GLU A 48 -8.39 3.68 -5.65
N ILE A 49 -8.21 2.45 -6.14
CA ILE A 49 -6.97 2.02 -6.81
C ILE A 49 -6.70 2.90 -8.04
N ALA A 50 -7.71 3.15 -8.88
CA ALA A 50 -7.59 4.04 -10.03
C ALA A 50 -7.14 5.46 -9.63
N LYS A 51 -7.62 5.98 -8.50
CA LYS A 51 -7.15 7.26 -7.96
C LYS A 51 -5.70 7.22 -7.52
N GLN A 52 -5.22 6.11 -6.92
CA GLN A 52 -3.81 5.96 -6.57
C GLN A 52 -2.92 5.87 -7.81
N VAL A 53 -3.35 5.13 -8.83
CA VAL A 53 -2.66 5.09 -10.14
C VAL A 53 -2.59 6.50 -10.76
N GLN A 54 -3.71 7.22 -10.79
CA GLN A 54 -3.76 8.59 -11.29
C GLN A 54 -2.81 9.50 -10.52
N TYR A 55 -2.71 9.33 -9.20
CA TYR A 55 -1.75 10.08 -8.38
C TYR A 55 -0.30 9.82 -8.80
N LEU A 56 0.10 8.56 -9.05
CA LEU A 56 1.45 8.26 -9.59
C LEU A 56 1.71 8.96 -10.92
N VAL A 57 0.77 8.83 -11.86
CA VAL A 57 0.88 9.43 -13.21
C VAL A 57 0.96 10.96 -13.13
N ASN A 58 0.14 11.59 -12.28
CA ASN A 58 0.14 13.05 -12.12
C ASN A 58 1.44 13.60 -11.53
N ASN A 59 2.15 12.82 -10.72
CA ASN A 59 3.48 13.19 -10.21
C ASN A 59 4.60 12.91 -11.22
N GLY A 60 4.28 12.37 -12.41
CA GLY A 60 5.29 11.95 -13.39
C GLY A 60 6.14 10.77 -12.92
N TRP A 61 5.66 10.01 -11.93
CA TRP A 61 6.35 8.82 -11.45
C TRP A 61 6.07 7.63 -12.36
N VAL A 62 7.05 6.72 -12.48
CA VAL A 62 6.96 5.53 -13.32
C VAL A 62 6.26 4.41 -12.54
N PRO A 63 5.05 3.99 -12.93
CA PRO A 63 4.35 2.89 -12.27
C PRO A 63 5.03 1.55 -12.56
N CYS A 64 4.99 0.62 -11.61
CA CYS A 64 5.48 -0.74 -11.78
C CYS A 64 4.64 -1.71 -10.95
N VAL A 65 4.40 -2.91 -11.49
CA VAL A 65 3.66 -3.97 -10.81
C VAL A 65 4.64 -5.04 -10.36
N GLU A 66 4.47 -5.53 -9.14
CA GLU A 66 5.23 -6.66 -8.60
C GLU A 66 4.30 -7.67 -7.95
N PHE A 67 4.72 -8.92 -7.92
CA PHE A 67 3.99 -10.02 -7.33
C PHE A 67 4.90 -11.00 -6.59
N ALA A 68 4.33 -11.67 -5.59
CA ALA A 68 5.00 -12.73 -4.84
C ALA A 68 4.01 -13.85 -4.51
N ASN A 69 4.49 -15.08 -4.45
CA ASN A 69 3.74 -16.20 -3.90
C ASN A 69 3.38 -15.93 -2.43
N GLN A 70 2.49 -16.76 -1.87
CA GLN A 70 2.05 -16.59 -0.49
C GLN A 70 3.18 -16.78 0.54
N GLU A 71 4.17 -17.61 0.22
CA GLU A 71 5.28 -17.98 1.10
C GLU A 71 6.32 -16.85 1.20
N ASP A 72 6.60 -16.14 0.11
CA ASP A 72 7.61 -15.08 0.03
C ASP A 72 7.01 -13.66 0.14
N GLY A 73 5.72 -13.54 0.43
CA GLY A 73 5.03 -12.25 0.55
C GLY A 73 5.43 -11.40 1.77
N PHE A 74 6.24 -11.92 2.69
CA PHE A 74 6.65 -11.19 3.89
C PHE A 74 8.16 -11.27 4.09
N ALA A 75 8.73 -10.14 4.50
CA ALA A 75 10.14 -10.07 4.87
C ALA A 75 10.44 -10.98 6.06
N ILE A 76 11.51 -11.76 5.95
CA ILE A 76 12.00 -12.64 7.01
C ILE A 76 13.42 -12.25 7.41
N GLY A 77 13.71 -12.33 8.70
CA GLY A 77 15.05 -12.12 9.22
C GLY A 77 15.92 -13.33 8.90
N GLY A 78 16.96 -13.13 8.10
CA GLY A 78 17.86 -14.19 7.67
C GLY A 78 17.75 -14.59 6.23
N ASN A 79 18.71 -15.37 5.77
CA ASN A 79 18.63 -16.05 4.49
C ASN A 79 18.78 -17.56 4.58
N SER A 80 18.54 -18.25 3.45
CA SER A 80 18.79 -19.69 3.30
C SER A 80 20.24 -20.10 3.62
N ALA A 81 21.17 -19.14 3.68
CA ALA A 81 22.58 -19.31 4.03
C ALA A 81 22.92 -18.87 5.48
N ASN A 82 21.92 -18.63 6.34
CA ASN A 82 22.04 -18.24 7.75
C ASN A 82 22.76 -16.89 8.03
N VAL A 83 22.72 -15.94 7.10
CA VAL A 83 23.30 -14.60 7.30
C VAL A 83 22.33 -13.69 8.05
N MET A 84 22.77 -13.12 9.17
CA MET A 84 22.01 -12.15 9.98
C MET A 84 22.87 -10.90 10.18
N SER A 85 22.50 -9.79 9.52
CA SER A 85 23.21 -8.52 9.61
C SER A 85 22.21 -7.36 9.73
N PRO A 86 22.55 -6.26 10.43
CA PRO A 86 21.72 -5.06 10.45
C PRO A 86 21.33 -4.61 9.03
N GLY A 87 20.05 -4.36 8.80
CA GLY A 87 19.52 -3.92 7.50
C GLY A 87 19.36 -5.01 6.43
N TYR A 88 19.67 -6.27 6.75
CA TYR A 88 19.45 -7.39 5.85
C TYR A 88 18.18 -8.17 6.21
N TYR A 89 17.29 -8.32 5.23
CA TYR A 89 16.08 -9.14 5.30
C TYR A 89 15.86 -9.77 3.94
N ASP A 90 15.47 -11.05 3.92
CA ASP A 90 14.98 -11.71 2.72
C ASP A 90 13.56 -11.26 2.42
N ASN A 91 13.08 -11.54 1.20
CA ASN A 91 11.70 -11.29 0.76
C ASN A 91 11.26 -9.81 0.79
N ARG A 92 12.22 -8.88 0.76
CA ARG A 92 11.96 -7.46 0.49
C ARG A 92 11.59 -7.20 -0.98
N TYR A 93 12.30 -7.89 -1.87
CA TYR A 93 12.09 -7.81 -3.32
C TYR A 93 11.08 -8.86 -3.74
N TRP A 94 10.17 -8.46 -4.62
CA TRP A 94 9.19 -9.32 -5.26
C TRP A 94 9.51 -9.45 -6.75
N THR A 95 8.86 -10.39 -7.42
CA THR A 95 9.04 -10.57 -8.86
C THR A 95 8.39 -9.41 -9.60
N MET A 96 9.16 -8.75 -10.46
CA MET A 96 8.64 -7.70 -11.34
C MET A 96 7.72 -8.30 -12.39
N TYR A 97 6.54 -7.71 -12.56
CA TYR A 97 5.64 -8.05 -13.65
C TYR A 97 5.98 -7.17 -14.86
N LYS A 98 6.52 -7.79 -15.91
CA LYS A 98 7.07 -7.12 -17.10
C LYS A 98 8.16 -6.11 -16.71
N LEU A 99 7.97 -4.82 -17.01
CA LEU A 99 8.93 -3.74 -16.77
C LEU A 99 8.20 -2.52 -16.20
N PRO A 100 8.91 -1.58 -15.53
CA PRO A 100 8.32 -0.29 -15.17
C PRO A 100 7.76 0.40 -16.43
N MET A 101 6.59 1.00 -16.31
CA MET A 101 5.81 1.51 -17.44
C MET A 101 6.33 2.89 -17.88
N TYR A 102 7.56 2.94 -18.38
CA TYR A 102 8.22 4.18 -18.81
C TYR A 102 7.40 4.94 -19.85
N GLY A 103 7.21 6.24 -19.62
CA GLY A 103 6.44 7.10 -20.52
C GLY A 103 4.92 6.87 -20.47
N CYS A 104 4.42 6.03 -19.58
CA CYS A 104 2.99 5.82 -19.40
C CYS A 104 2.32 7.08 -18.85
N THR A 105 1.39 7.65 -19.62
CA THR A 105 0.55 8.79 -19.23
C THR A 105 -0.92 8.41 -19.07
N ASP A 106 -1.28 7.14 -19.33
CA ASP A 106 -2.64 6.63 -19.25
C ASP A 106 -2.79 5.67 -18.06
N PRO A 107 -3.48 6.10 -16.99
CA PRO A 107 -3.80 5.25 -15.84
C PRO A 107 -4.52 3.95 -16.21
N GLY A 108 -5.30 3.95 -17.31
CA GLY A 108 -6.02 2.77 -17.80
C GLY A 108 -5.08 1.62 -18.11
N GLN A 109 -3.93 1.90 -18.73
CA GLN A 109 -2.93 0.88 -19.07
C GLN A 109 -2.33 0.25 -17.80
N VAL A 110 -2.08 1.05 -16.75
CA VAL A 110 -1.55 0.54 -15.49
C VAL A 110 -2.57 -0.38 -14.81
N LEU A 111 -3.85 0.00 -14.82
CA LEU A 111 -4.94 -0.82 -14.28
C LEU A 111 -5.10 -2.13 -15.05
N GLU A 112 -4.94 -2.12 -16.36
CA GLU A 112 -4.95 -3.31 -17.20
C GLU A 112 -3.80 -4.26 -16.84
N GLU A 113 -2.58 -3.76 -16.65
CA GLU A 113 -1.45 -4.61 -16.27
C GLU A 113 -1.57 -5.17 -14.85
N ILE A 114 -2.16 -4.41 -13.90
CA ILE A 114 -2.52 -4.94 -12.58
C ILE A 114 -3.52 -6.11 -12.73
N TYR A 115 -4.52 -5.96 -13.60
CA TYR A 115 -5.51 -7.00 -13.86
C TYR A 115 -4.88 -8.24 -14.50
N ASN A 116 -4.04 -8.06 -15.52
CA ASN A 116 -3.34 -9.16 -16.19
C ASN A 116 -2.43 -9.92 -15.22
N CYS A 117 -1.65 -9.19 -14.41
CA CYS A 117 -0.80 -9.80 -13.38
C CYS A 117 -1.60 -10.66 -12.40
N LYS A 118 -2.76 -10.17 -11.95
CA LYS A 118 -3.67 -10.91 -11.06
C LYS A 118 -4.23 -12.18 -11.71
N MET A 119 -4.57 -12.12 -13.00
CA MET A 119 -5.14 -13.26 -13.72
C MET A 119 -4.11 -14.33 -14.07
N GLU A 120 -2.90 -13.92 -14.41
CA GLU A 120 -1.81 -14.84 -14.75
C GLU A 120 -1.17 -15.47 -13.51
N ASN A 121 -1.26 -14.81 -12.34
CA ASN A 121 -0.63 -15.26 -11.10
C ASN A 121 -1.68 -15.41 -9.98
N PRO A 122 -2.65 -16.33 -10.11
CA PRO A 122 -3.67 -16.55 -9.09
C PRO A 122 -3.03 -17.02 -7.78
N GLY A 123 -3.54 -16.55 -6.64
CA GLY A 123 -2.99 -16.89 -5.32
C GLY A 123 -1.70 -16.16 -4.94
N CYS A 124 -1.22 -15.25 -5.78
CA CYS A 124 -0.10 -14.36 -5.43
C CYS A 124 -0.59 -13.05 -4.81
N PHE A 125 0.29 -12.43 -4.02
CA PHE A 125 0.20 -11.01 -3.71
C PHE A 125 0.51 -10.20 -4.97
N VAL A 126 -0.15 -9.06 -5.13
CA VAL A 126 0.18 -8.08 -6.19
C VAL A 126 0.23 -6.69 -5.57
N ARG A 127 1.31 -5.96 -5.81
CA ARG A 127 1.49 -4.58 -5.34
C ARG A 127 1.80 -3.63 -6.50
N LEU A 128 1.38 -2.37 -6.33
CA LEU A 128 1.71 -1.27 -7.22
C LEU A 128 2.82 -0.43 -6.59
N LEU A 129 3.85 -0.14 -7.37
CA LEU A 129 4.96 0.74 -7.02
C LEU A 129 4.97 1.98 -7.91
N GLY A 130 5.61 3.05 -7.43
CA GLY A 130 5.89 4.26 -8.20
C GLY A 130 7.31 4.73 -7.99
N PHE A 131 8.06 4.92 -9.08
CA PHE A 131 9.46 5.33 -9.05
C PHE A 131 9.64 6.77 -9.54
N ASP A 132 10.46 7.53 -8.83
CA ASP A 132 10.90 8.86 -9.22
C ASP A 132 12.34 8.78 -9.71
N ASN A 133 12.56 9.03 -11.00
CA ASN A 133 13.88 8.99 -11.61
C ASN A 133 14.74 10.21 -11.26
N VAL A 134 14.14 11.33 -10.86
CA VAL A 134 14.87 12.54 -10.43
C VAL A 134 15.46 12.29 -9.05
N ARG A 135 14.66 11.76 -8.12
CA ARG A 135 15.12 11.43 -6.76
C ARG A 135 15.82 10.09 -6.65
N GLN A 136 15.74 9.25 -7.69
CA GLN A 136 16.29 7.89 -7.76
C GLN A 136 15.77 6.98 -6.63
N VAL A 137 14.48 7.09 -6.32
CA VAL A 137 13.84 6.30 -5.26
C VAL A 137 12.47 5.79 -5.64
N GLN A 138 12.07 4.69 -5.01
CA GLN A 138 10.67 4.28 -4.93
C GLN A 138 9.92 5.27 -4.02
N CYS A 139 8.97 6.02 -4.58
CA CYS A 139 8.18 7.03 -3.87
C CYS A 139 6.79 6.53 -3.45
N ALA A 140 6.32 5.43 -4.03
CA ALA A 140 5.06 4.81 -3.68
C ALA A 140 5.17 3.28 -3.65
N GLY A 141 4.38 2.66 -2.78
CA GLY A 141 4.18 1.23 -2.72
C GLY A 141 2.87 0.95 -1.98
N LEU A 142 1.98 0.15 -2.57
CA LEU A 142 0.74 -0.27 -1.92
C LEU A 142 0.32 -1.66 -2.41
N ILE A 143 -0.28 -2.43 -1.50
CA ILE A 143 -0.85 -3.74 -1.83
C ILE A 143 -2.17 -3.57 -2.62
N ILE A 144 -2.35 -4.36 -3.68
CA ILE A 144 -3.55 -4.36 -4.52
C ILE A 144 -4.32 -5.67 -4.38
N VAL A 145 -3.63 -6.81 -4.40
CA VAL A 145 -4.22 -8.14 -4.25
C VAL A 145 -3.60 -8.84 -3.05
N ARG A 146 -4.46 -9.44 -2.22
CA ARG A 146 -4.05 -10.33 -1.13
C ARG A 146 -4.69 -11.71 -1.35
N PRO A 147 -3.93 -12.81 -1.30
CA PRO A 147 -4.43 -14.16 -1.54
C PRO A 147 -5.25 -14.71 -0.36
N ASP A 148 -5.06 -14.19 0.85
CA ASP A 148 -5.77 -14.57 2.08
C ASP A 148 -7.18 -13.95 2.19
N GLN A 149 -7.43 -12.87 1.44
CA GLN A 149 -8.76 -12.31 1.25
C GLN A 149 -9.29 -12.82 -0.08
N GLY A 150 -10.13 -13.87 -0.03
CA GLY A 150 -10.76 -14.45 -1.20
C GLY A 150 -11.15 -13.37 -2.20
N ALA A 151 -10.66 -13.53 -3.45
CA ALA A 151 -10.71 -12.54 -4.52
C ALA A 151 -11.94 -11.62 -4.39
N ALA A 152 -11.71 -10.31 -4.21
CA ALA A 152 -12.81 -9.35 -4.18
C ALA A 152 -13.78 -9.65 -5.34
N PRO A 153 -15.07 -9.88 -5.07
CA PRO A 153 -16.02 -10.29 -6.10
C PRO A 153 -16.07 -9.22 -7.19
N MET A 154 -15.78 -9.63 -8.42
CA MET A 154 -15.89 -8.80 -9.61
C MET A 154 -17.37 -8.58 -9.92
N GLY A 155 -17.86 -7.37 -9.66
CA GLY A 155 -19.15 -6.89 -10.14
C GLY A 155 -18.96 -5.55 -10.85
N GLY A 156 -18.84 -5.57 -12.17
CA GLY A 156 -18.85 -4.37 -13.02
C GLY A 156 -17.67 -4.32 -14.00
N GLY A 157 -17.91 -4.77 -15.24
CA GLY A 157 -17.01 -4.53 -16.35
C GLY A 157 -16.87 -3.02 -16.59
N TYR A 158 -15.63 -2.54 -16.65
CA TYR A 158 -15.35 -1.19 -17.11
C TYR A 158 -15.26 -1.22 -18.63
N SER A 159 -16.17 -0.54 -19.32
CA SER A 159 -16.06 -0.27 -20.76
C SER A 159 -15.55 1.16 -20.92
N ALA A 160 -14.34 1.32 -21.45
CA ALA A 160 -13.78 2.63 -21.73
C ALA A 160 -14.65 3.38 -22.77
N PRO A 161 -14.94 4.68 -22.60
CA PRO A 161 -15.62 5.46 -23.64
C PRO A 161 -14.73 5.57 -24.90
N PRO A 162 -15.31 5.69 -26.11
CA PRO A 162 -14.55 5.86 -27.34
C PRO A 162 -13.67 7.12 -27.25
N GLN A 163 -12.35 6.94 -27.30
CA GLN A 163 -11.40 8.05 -27.35
C GLN A 163 -11.48 8.73 -28.72
N GLN A 164 -11.99 9.95 -28.78
CA GLN A 164 -11.70 10.85 -29.90
C GLN A 164 -10.27 11.36 -29.70
N MET A 165 -9.29 10.68 -30.31
CA MET A 165 -7.88 11.00 -30.19
C MET A 165 -7.60 12.41 -30.71
N ALA A 166 -7.29 13.34 -29.81
CA ALA A 166 -6.53 14.52 -30.19
C ALA A 166 -5.11 14.08 -30.55
N PRO A 167 -4.48 14.67 -31.59
CA PRO A 167 -3.11 14.31 -31.96
C PRO A 167 -2.15 14.54 -30.79
N PRO A 168 -1.12 13.68 -30.64
CA PRO A 168 -0.17 13.80 -29.53
C PRO A 168 0.54 15.15 -29.56
N PRO A 169 0.85 15.75 -28.40
CA PRO A 169 1.68 16.94 -28.34
C PRO A 169 3.07 16.64 -28.94
N PRO A 170 3.74 17.64 -29.54
CA PRO A 170 5.07 17.45 -30.11
C PRO A 170 6.06 16.99 -29.03
N PRO A 171 7.05 16.17 -29.39
CA PRO A 171 8.04 15.67 -28.45
C PRO A 171 8.80 16.83 -27.79
N PRO A 172 9.17 16.70 -26.51
CA PRO A 172 10.03 17.68 -25.86
C PRO A 172 11.38 17.77 -26.59
N PRO A 173 12.06 18.94 -26.54
CA PRO A 173 13.37 19.10 -27.16
C PRO A 173 14.36 18.07 -26.63
N ALA A 174 15.19 17.53 -27.52
CA ALA A 174 16.18 16.51 -27.19
C ALA A 174 17.08 17.00 -26.03
N ALA A 175 17.28 16.14 -25.03
CA ALA A 175 18.21 16.40 -23.94
C ALA A 175 19.63 16.59 -24.50
N PRO A 176 20.45 17.49 -23.92
CA PRO A 176 21.82 17.69 -24.37
C PRO A 176 22.61 16.38 -24.30
N THR A 177 23.27 16.02 -25.40
CA THR A 177 24.13 14.85 -25.49
C THR A 177 25.39 15.07 -24.67
N TYR A 178 25.49 14.41 -23.52
CA TYR A 178 26.74 14.31 -22.77
C TYR A 178 27.61 13.21 -23.38
N ASN A 179 28.67 13.60 -24.07
CA ASN A 179 29.71 12.67 -24.51
C ASN A 179 30.54 12.25 -23.29
N TYR A 180 30.36 11.02 -22.83
CA TYR A 180 31.31 10.40 -21.90
C TYR A 180 32.43 9.73 -22.70
N SER A 181 33.67 10.14 -22.43
CA SER A 181 34.87 9.47 -22.89
C SER A 181 35.25 8.37 -21.90
N TRP A 182 35.34 7.15 -22.37
CA TRP A 182 36.23 6.12 -21.81
C TRP A 182 37.13 5.67 -22.95
#